data_AF-A0A3D4WP19-F1
#
_entry.id   AF-A0A3D4WP19-F1
#
_cell.length_a   1.000
_cell.length_b   1.000
_cell.length_c   1.000
_cell.angle_alpha   90.00
_cell.angle_beta   90.00
_cell.angle_gamma   90.00
#
_symmetry.space_group_name_H-M   'P 1'
#
loop_
_entity.id
_entity.type
_entity.pdbx_description
1 polymer ?
#
loop_
_entity_poly.entity_id
_entity_poly.type
_entity_poly.pdbx_seq_one_letter_code
_entity_poly.pdbx_strand_id
1 'polypeptide(L)'
;MHWFRRLIAGTFALAITVAIVGGTPVLLLRVAGNPLPKQLPSMDEITTALTSPDNGALFLYLLALVGWLAWATFTISVLIEIPAQLRGRRAKRIPGMKVQQKVAAALVGSMIAVFAGASVAHAMIAAPVQAKPPAVATMVTATQQATQQQQMVYVVVKGDYLGRIAERFTGDFDCYREIAALNPKLIRNPNHIEPGWKIVLPERSVDRGIMSHATGKLHTPGTAPAAQPPPVVQTPPPPVVQKTPPPTKTPPPTKAPVTQAPVAQAPQQEEKEGDNALHAPLAAGAGIAAASVLAAHVIVRRRQVRRRRQMRIRRPRRVEPFLPPEDNAARQMAKHRAADRLDAGLRRLSVGLRGRLPVEMPDIAAVWQNGGDLAVVLTSPCDEPPEPFEERWQNTWSLPATVKLPDSSWAPSPLPGLLTFATWPQGGELLVDCERTGLLTITGDPAGCEDLLRCLAAEAATAPWADGASVQIAGLSTADMRSLASLNPARVRFNASIPDALARLSKRALANAAILQEAQIADIMLARLNNMTEASWLTHLLFVADPWGEHTDQLLALDSQLAGLRRVGVAVVVTHPTATRWSATVSADGSLHMAWLAVAGAQACQLTTDHLADMAEATLDAEH
;
A
#
# COMPACT_ATOMS: atom_id res chain seq x y z
N MET A 1 -18.87 32.80 0.57
CA MET A 1 -18.77 31.99 1.82
C MET A 1 -17.35 31.58 2.23
N HIS A 2 -16.40 31.35 1.31
CA HIS A 2 -15.04 30.89 1.67
C HIS A 2 -14.19 31.89 2.47
N TRP A 3 -14.31 33.19 2.20
CA TRP A 3 -13.58 34.23 2.94
C TRP A 3 -14.04 34.34 4.41
N PHE A 4 -15.35 34.26 4.67
CA PHE A 4 -15.91 34.30 6.02
C PHE A 4 -15.49 33.09 6.88
N ARG A 5 -15.45 31.88 6.27
CA ARG A 5 -14.94 30.67 6.94
C ARG A 5 -13.46 30.77 7.30
N ARG A 6 -12.66 31.44 6.47
CA ARG A 6 -11.22 31.69 6.73
C ARG A 6 -11.02 32.71 7.86
N LEU A 7 -11.83 33.77 7.91
CA LEU A 7 -11.79 34.77 8.97
C LEU A 7 -12.14 34.14 10.34
N ILE A 8 -13.19 33.31 10.40
CA ILE A 8 -13.59 32.58 11.61
C ILE A 8 -12.49 31.59 12.05
N ALA A 9 -11.88 30.88 11.11
CA ALA A 9 -10.79 29.95 11.43
C ALA A 9 -9.56 30.68 11.99
N GLY A 10 -9.21 31.85 11.43
CA GLY A 10 -8.09 32.68 11.89
C GLY A 10 -8.32 33.28 13.28
N THR A 11 -9.51 33.80 13.56
CA THR A 11 -9.85 34.34 14.89
C THR A 11 -9.90 33.24 15.95
N PHE A 12 -10.42 32.06 15.61
CA PHE A 12 -10.43 30.91 16.49
C PHE A 12 -9.01 30.41 16.82
N ALA A 13 -8.12 30.34 15.83
CA ALA A 13 -6.72 29.96 16.04
C ALA A 13 -5.95 30.97 16.91
N LEU A 14 -6.21 32.28 16.71
CA LEU A 14 -5.67 33.33 17.58
C LEU A 14 -6.17 33.21 19.01
N ALA A 15 -7.48 33.01 19.19
CA ALA A 15 -8.08 32.85 20.51
C ALA A 15 -7.50 31.63 21.26
N ILE A 16 -7.32 30.50 20.57
CA ILE A 16 -6.65 29.31 21.14
C ILE A 16 -5.22 29.63 21.55
N THR A 17 -4.47 30.33 20.70
CA THR A 17 -3.07 30.67 20.99
C THR A 17 -2.97 31.57 22.23
N VAL A 18 -3.82 32.59 22.34
CA VAL A 18 -3.90 33.46 23.52
C VAL A 18 -4.33 32.68 24.75
N ALA A 19 -5.30 31.78 24.63
CA ALA A 19 -5.75 30.91 25.71
C ALA A 19 -4.64 29.96 26.19
N ILE A 20 -3.80 29.44 25.29
CA ILE A 20 -2.67 28.59 25.67
C ILE A 20 -1.56 29.42 26.33
N VAL A 21 -1.23 30.59 25.79
CA VAL A 21 -0.15 31.44 26.33
C VAL A 21 -0.55 32.01 27.69
N GLY A 22 -1.76 32.52 27.85
CA GLY A 22 -2.22 33.15 29.10
C GLY A 22 -2.99 32.24 30.05
N GLY A 23 -3.76 31.28 29.55
CA GLY A 23 -4.61 30.39 30.36
C GLY A 23 -3.84 29.23 30.99
N THR A 24 -2.86 28.65 30.29
CA THR A 24 -2.00 27.59 30.84
C THR A 24 -1.26 28.00 32.13
N PRO A 25 -0.61 29.17 32.23
CA PRO A 25 0.08 29.55 33.48
C PRO A 25 -0.92 29.83 34.61
N VAL A 26 -2.10 30.38 34.33
CA VAL A 26 -3.16 30.54 35.34
C VAL A 26 -3.66 29.18 35.85
N LEU A 27 -3.85 28.22 34.95
CA LEU A 27 -4.24 26.86 35.30
C LEU A 27 -3.15 26.16 36.12
N LEU A 28 -1.89 26.25 35.69
CA LEU A 28 -0.74 25.69 36.42
C LEU A 28 -0.58 26.34 37.80
N LEU A 29 -0.78 27.65 37.94
CA LEU A 29 -0.76 28.31 39.25
C LEU A 29 -1.88 27.81 40.18
N ARG A 30 -3.08 27.52 39.65
CA ARG A 30 -4.21 27.02 40.45
C ARG A 30 -4.10 25.55 40.83
N VAL A 31 -3.56 24.72 39.94
CA VAL A 31 -3.53 23.25 40.12
C VAL A 31 -2.20 22.77 40.68
N ALA A 32 -1.10 23.39 40.26
CA ALA A 32 0.26 22.96 40.57
C ALA A 32 1.08 23.97 41.40
N GLY A 33 0.56 25.18 41.61
CA GLY A 33 1.21 26.22 42.40
C GLY A 33 2.35 26.95 41.66
N ASN A 34 3.08 27.78 42.41
CA ASN A 34 4.22 28.54 41.89
C ASN A 34 5.44 27.61 41.74
N PRO A 35 6.06 27.51 40.55
CA PRO A 35 7.21 26.65 40.32
C PRO A 35 8.46 27.15 41.06
N LEU A 36 8.52 28.43 41.43
CA LEU A 36 9.64 29.01 42.14
C LEU A 36 9.49 28.75 43.65
N PRO A 37 10.47 28.11 44.30
CA PRO A 37 10.44 27.92 45.73
C PRO A 37 10.58 29.28 46.43
N LYS A 38 9.82 29.49 47.52
CA LYS A 38 9.84 30.76 48.28
C LYS A 38 11.19 31.01 48.96
N GLN A 39 11.95 29.94 49.20
CA GLN A 39 13.29 29.91 49.81
C GLN A 39 14.08 28.83 49.07
N LEU A 40 15.38 29.05 48.83
CA LEU A 40 16.23 28.01 48.21
C LEU A 40 16.40 26.85 49.21
N PRO A 41 16.02 25.61 48.83
CA PRO A 41 16.14 24.48 49.74
C PRO A 41 17.62 24.20 50.03
N SER A 42 17.90 23.86 51.29
CA SER A 42 19.23 23.46 51.73
C SER A 42 19.58 22.05 51.21
N MET A 43 20.88 21.74 51.09
CA MET A 43 21.32 20.43 50.57
C MET A 43 20.84 19.26 51.44
N ASP A 44 20.66 19.49 52.74
CA ASP A 44 20.15 18.50 53.69
C ASP A 44 18.65 18.24 53.51
N GLU A 45 17.87 19.25 53.09
CA GLU A 45 16.45 19.08 52.75
C GLU A 45 16.27 18.30 51.44
N ILE A 46 17.18 18.47 50.47
CA ILE A 46 17.16 17.74 49.20
C ILE A 46 17.49 16.27 49.43
N THR A 47 18.51 15.95 50.23
CA THR A 47 18.87 14.57 50.56
C THR A 47 17.79 13.89 51.39
N THR A 48 17.19 14.61 52.35
CA THR A 48 16.06 14.12 53.14
C THR A 48 14.83 13.87 52.28
N ALA A 49 14.51 14.74 51.31
CA ALA A 49 13.41 14.53 50.37
C ALA A 49 13.64 13.34 49.42
N LEU A 50 14.89 13.04 49.07
CA LEU A 50 15.27 11.90 48.21
C LEU A 50 15.33 10.56 48.97
N THR A 51 15.51 10.60 50.30
CA THR A 51 15.64 9.40 51.15
C THR A 51 14.38 9.08 51.95
N SER A 52 13.41 9.99 51.98
CA SER A 52 12.12 9.78 52.63
C SER A 52 11.24 8.80 51.83
N PRO A 53 10.36 8.02 52.51
CA PRO A 53 9.40 7.14 51.84
C PRO A 53 8.53 7.91 50.84
N ASP A 54 8.46 7.43 49.60
CA ASP A 54 7.79 8.12 48.50
C ASP A 54 6.28 8.22 48.75
N ASN A 55 5.82 9.43 49.06
CA ASN A 55 4.41 9.76 49.28
C ASN A 55 3.74 10.34 48.02
N GLY A 56 4.41 10.31 46.86
CA GLY A 56 3.89 10.79 45.58
C GLY A 56 3.90 12.31 45.41
N ALA A 57 4.22 13.09 46.45
CA ALA A 57 4.28 14.54 46.38
C ALA A 57 5.46 15.04 45.51
N LEU A 58 6.60 14.37 45.58
CA LEU A 58 7.79 14.67 44.76
C LEU A 58 7.50 14.41 43.28
N PHE A 59 6.80 13.32 42.97
CA PHE A 59 6.36 13.00 41.61
C PHE A 59 5.43 14.09 41.03
N LEU A 60 4.42 14.53 41.81
CA LEU A 60 3.51 15.59 41.39
C LEU A 60 4.23 16.94 41.20
N TYR A 61 5.22 17.24 42.05
CA TYR A 61 6.06 18.43 41.91
C TYR A 61 6.93 18.39 40.65
N LEU A 62 7.57 17.26 40.34
CA LEU A 62 8.33 17.09 39.10
C LEU A 62 7.44 17.18 37.87
N LEU A 63 6.25 16.60 37.92
CA LEU A 63 5.27 16.69 36.83
C LEU A 63 4.81 18.14 36.58
N ALA A 64 4.57 18.89 37.66
CA ALA A 64 4.28 20.31 37.61
C ALA A 64 5.43 21.11 36.96
N LEU A 65 6.68 20.83 37.36
CA LEU A 65 7.88 21.48 36.83
C LEU A 65 8.04 21.24 35.32
N VAL A 66 7.80 20.00 34.86
CA VAL A 66 7.79 19.66 33.44
C VAL A 66 6.70 20.43 32.68
N GLY A 67 5.51 20.58 33.26
CA GLY A 67 4.43 21.39 32.69
C GLY A 67 4.81 22.86 32.50
N TRP A 68 5.44 23.45 33.51
CA TRP A 68 5.97 24.82 33.45
C TRP A 68 7.07 24.99 32.39
N LEU A 69 8.03 24.04 32.31
CA LEU A 69 9.08 24.02 31.30
C LEU A 69 8.52 23.89 29.88
N ALA A 70 7.55 23.01 29.68
CA ALA A 70 6.90 22.82 28.38
C ALA A 70 6.17 24.09 27.93
N TRP A 71 5.43 24.74 28.83
CA TRP A 71 4.77 26.02 28.55
C TRP A 71 5.77 27.14 28.24
N ALA A 72 6.83 27.28 29.04
CA ALA A 72 7.81 28.35 28.87
C ALA A 72 8.55 28.21 27.52
N THR A 73 9.00 27.00 27.19
CA THR A 73 9.72 26.72 25.94
C THR A 73 8.83 26.93 24.70
N PHE A 74 7.54 26.54 24.77
CA PHE A 74 6.57 26.86 23.73
C PHE A 74 6.34 28.37 23.58
N THR A 75 6.09 29.07 24.68
CA THR A 75 5.80 30.52 24.69
C THR A 75 6.99 31.34 24.17
N ILE A 76 8.21 31.03 24.61
CA ILE A 76 9.44 31.66 24.10
C ILE A 76 9.60 31.44 22.59
N SER A 77 9.29 30.23 22.11
CA SER A 77 9.34 29.94 20.67
C SER A 77 8.36 30.81 19.88
N VAL A 78 7.13 30.97 20.36
CA VAL A 78 6.11 31.85 19.73
C VAL A 78 6.55 33.32 19.76
N LEU A 79 7.06 33.81 20.89
CA LEU A 79 7.49 35.21 21.05
C LEU A 79 8.67 35.60 20.15
N ILE A 80 9.58 34.68 19.85
CA ILE A 80 10.72 34.92 18.94
C ILE A 80 10.29 34.91 17.47
N GLU A 81 9.29 34.08 17.16
CA GLU A 81 8.85 33.84 15.80
C GLU A 81 7.95 34.96 15.26
N ILE A 82 7.10 35.55 16.11
CA ILE A 82 6.23 36.69 15.76
C ILE A 82 7.01 37.86 15.13
N PRO A 83 8.03 38.46 15.79
CA PRO A 83 8.76 39.58 15.21
C PRO A 83 9.62 39.19 14.01
N ALA A 84 10.08 37.93 13.93
CA ALA A 84 10.85 37.44 12.79
C ALA A 84 9.98 37.40 11.53
N GLN A 85 8.78 36.81 11.63
CA GLN A 85 7.87 36.69 10.51
C GLN A 85 7.24 38.02 10.10
N LEU A 86 6.91 38.91 11.05
CA LEU A 86 6.45 40.26 10.75
C LEU A 86 7.50 41.10 10.00
N ARG A 87 8.79 40.81 10.18
CA ARG A 87 9.91 41.48 9.48
C ARG A 87 10.36 40.74 8.22
N GLY A 88 9.68 39.66 7.82
CA GLY A 88 10.07 38.83 6.67
C GLY A 88 11.41 38.12 6.82
N ARG A 89 11.88 37.88 8.06
CA ARG A 89 13.17 37.24 8.36
C ARG A 89 12.96 35.89 9.03
N ARG A 90 13.97 35.00 8.94
CA ARG A 90 13.97 33.72 9.66
C ARG A 90 14.30 33.95 11.13
N ALA A 91 13.54 33.34 12.04
CA ALA A 91 13.82 33.40 13.47
C ALA A 91 15.16 32.75 13.83
N LYS A 92 15.82 33.29 14.86
CA LYS A 92 17.10 32.77 15.36
C LYS A 92 16.86 31.41 16.05
N ARG A 93 17.54 30.37 15.56
CA ARG A 93 17.39 29.01 16.09
C ARG A 93 18.01 28.89 17.48
N ILE A 94 17.23 28.42 18.46
CA ILE A 94 17.74 28.13 19.81
C ILE A 94 18.12 26.64 19.89
N PRO A 95 19.36 26.30 20.33
CA PRO A 95 19.75 24.91 20.60
C PRO A 95 18.77 24.23 21.57
N GLY A 96 18.33 23.01 21.27
CA GLY A 96 17.38 22.25 22.11
C GLY A 96 15.88 22.49 21.82
N MET A 97 15.49 23.56 21.11
CA MET A 97 14.06 23.91 20.90
C MET A 97 13.61 23.77 19.42
N LYS A 98 14.32 22.99 18.61
CA LYS A 98 14.14 22.92 17.14
C LYS A 98 12.75 22.44 16.69
N VAL A 99 12.11 21.55 17.46
CA VAL A 99 10.77 21.03 17.14
C VAL A 99 9.70 22.06 17.51
N GLN A 100 9.78 22.65 18.71
CA GLN A 100 8.85 23.66 19.19
C GLN A 100 8.90 24.95 18.35
N GLN A 101 10.09 25.39 17.93
CA GLN A 101 10.25 26.52 17.00
C GLN A 101 9.61 26.25 15.63
N LYS A 102 9.68 25.03 15.10
CA LYS A 102 9.02 24.68 13.82
C LYS A 102 7.49 24.71 13.93
N VAL A 103 6.94 24.20 15.03
CA VAL A 103 5.49 24.21 15.29
C VAL A 103 5.01 25.65 15.50
N ALA A 104 5.74 26.46 16.27
CA ALA A 104 5.46 27.89 16.44
C ALA A 104 5.53 28.66 15.11
N ALA A 105 6.54 28.39 14.27
CA ALA A 105 6.68 28.98 12.94
C ALA A 105 5.50 28.69 12.01
N ALA A 106 5.03 27.44 11.99
CA ALA A 106 3.87 27.05 11.20
C ALA A 106 2.59 27.74 11.71
N LEU A 107 2.39 27.80 13.04
CA LEU A 107 1.23 28.44 13.66
C LEU A 107 1.21 29.96 13.37
N VAL A 108 2.29 30.67 13.66
CA VAL A 108 2.41 32.12 13.41
C VAL A 108 2.27 32.42 11.90
N GLY A 109 2.89 31.61 11.04
CA GLY A 109 2.84 31.80 9.59
C GLY A 109 1.45 31.57 9.01
N SER A 110 0.75 30.54 9.48
CA SER A 110 -0.64 30.29 9.11
C SER A 110 -1.57 31.43 9.56
N MET A 111 -1.32 32.01 10.73
CA MET A 111 -2.10 33.13 11.23
C MET A 111 -1.86 34.40 10.38
N ILE A 112 -0.60 34.75 10.10
CA ILE A 112 -0.26 35.90 9.24
C ILE A 112 -0.84 35.74 7.83
N ALA A 113 -0.76 34.54 7.25
CA ALA A 113 -1.30 34.27 5.91
C ALA A 113 -2.83 34.45 5.81
N VAL A 114 -3.56 34.13 6.90
CA VAL A 114 -5.02 34.32 6.95
C VAL A 114 -5.40 35.81 7.05
N PHE A 115 -4.59 36.64 7.72
CA PHE A 115 -4.83 38.09 7.84
C PHE A 115 -4.29 38.93 6.66
N ALA A 116 -3.19 38.51 6.00
CA ALA A 116 -2.63 39.21 4.84
C ALA A 116 -3.44 39.05 3.54
N GLY A 117 -4.33 38.04 3.47
CA GLY A 117 -5.19 37.76 2.30
C GLY A 117 -6.32 38.77 2.06
N ALA A 118 -6.40 39.86 2.81
CA ALA A 118 -7.40 40.93 2.66
C ALA A 118 -6.87 42.20 1.95
N SER A 119 -5.61 42.23 1.50
CA SER A 119 -4.99 43.46 0.99
C SER A 119 -4.17 43.27 -0.29
N VAL A 120 -4.73 42.59 -1.31
CA VAL A 120 -4.28 42.76 -2.71
C VAL A 120 -5.50 42.74 -3.63
N ALA A 121 -6.38 43.71 -3.46
CA ALA A 121 -7.40 44.06 -4.44
C ALA A 121 -7.71 45.55 -4.26
N HIS A 122 -6.85 46.42 -4.79
CA HIS A 122 -7.14 47.76 -5.33
C HIS A 122 -5.82 48.48 -5.64
N ALA A 123 -5.38 48.36 -6.90
CA ALA A 123 -4.71 49.43 -7.62
C ALA A 123 -4.87 49.12 -9.12
N MET A 124 -5.96 49.62 -9.71
CA MET A 124 -6.08 49.76 -11.16
C MET A 124 -5.52 51.12 -11.60
N ILE A 125 -5.22 51.17 -12.90
CA ILE A 125 -5.16 52.32 -13.82
C ILE A 125 -3.74 52.76 -14.22
N ALA A 126 -3.29 52.21 -15.35
CA ALA A 126 -2.76 52.99 -16.47
C ALA A 126 -3.01 52.21 -17.78
N ALA A 127 -3.73 52.84 -18.73
CA ALA A 127 -3.94 52.36 -20.10
C ALA A 127 -2.87 52.97 -21.06
N PRO A 128 -2.94 52.75 -22.39
CA PRO A 128 -2.66 51.52 -23.14
C PRO A 128 -1.48 51.71 -24.13
N VAL A 129 -0.86 50.65 -24.64
CA VAL A 129 -0.12 50.71 -25.94
C VAL A 129 -0.29 49.40 -26.71
N GLN A 130 -0.88 49.50 -27.90
CA GLN A 130 -0.87 48.47 -28.94
C GLN A 130 0.55 48.23 -29.45
N ALA A 131 0.97 46.97 -29.56
CA ALA A 131 1.98 46.54 -30.51
C ALA A 131 1.72 45.09 -30.94
N LYS A 132 1.40 44.92 -32.23
CA LYS A 132 1.29 43.66 -32.98
C LYS A 132 2.67 42.99 -33.10
N PRO A 133 2.76 41.64 -33.05
CA PRO A 133 3.38 40.87 -34.16
C PRO A 133 2.72 39.45 -34.33
N PRO A 134 3.15 38.57 -35.26
CA PRO A 134 2.34 38.16 -36.40
C PRO A 134 1.73 36.75 -36.28
N ALA A 135 0.72 36.52 -37.11
CA ALA A 135 0.12 35.21 -37.36
C ALA A 135 1.08 34.32 -38.16
N VAL A 136 1.33 33.11 -37.65
CA VAL A 136 1.70 31.95 -38.46
C VAL A 136 0.45 31.07 -38.53
N ALA A 137 -0.18 31.05 -39.70
CA ALA A 137 -1.32 30.21 -40.00
C ALA A 137 -0.88 28.75 -40.00
N THR A 138 -1.39 27.95 -39.07
CA THR A 138 -1.45 26.50 -39.23
C THR A 138 -2.91 26.17 -39.55
N MET A 139 -3.18 25.89 -40.83
CA MET A 139 -4.43 25.28 -41.24
C MET A 139 -4.47 23.87 -40.65
N VAL A 140 -5.23 23.68 -39.57
CA VAL A 140 -5.77 22.36 -39.24
C VAL A 140 -7.17 22.32 -39.83
N THR A 141 -7.26 21.70 -41.00
CA THR A 141 -8.53 21.24 -41.58
C THR A 141 -9.20 20.32 -40.56
N ALA A 142 -10.18 20.85 -39.84
CA ALA A 142 -11.08 20.05 -39.04
C ALA A 142 -11.98 19.26 -40.00
N THR A 143 -11.61 18.02 -40.31
CA THR A 143 -12.57 17.06 -40.83
C THR A 143 -13.53 16.73 -39.69
N GLN A 144 -14.63 17.47 -39.59
CA GLN A 144 -15.81 17.03 -38.84
C GLN A 144 -16.35 15.77 -39.53
N GLN A 145 -15.86 14.61 -39.13
CA GLN A 145 -16.58 13.36 -39.32
C GLN A 145 -17.68 13.31 -38.25
N ALA A 146 -18.92 13.43 -38.69
CA ALA A 146 -20.09 13.17 -37.88
C ALA A 146 -20.00 11.74 -37.31
N THR A 147 -19.76 11.62 -36.00
CA THR A 147 -19.90 10.35 -35.30
C THR A 147 -21.37 9.99 -35.29
N GLN A 148 -21.76 9.01 -36.13
CA GLN A 148 -23.06 8.37 -36.03
C GLN A 148 -23.20 7.78 -34.63
N GLN A 149 -24.10 8.35 -33.83
CA GLN A 149 -24.47 7.85 -32.51
C GLN A 149 -25.17 6.50 -32.67
N GLN A 150 -24.44 5.40 -32.49
CA GLN A 150 -24.98 4.05 -32.56
C GLN A 150 -25.33 3.54 -31.16
N GLN A 151 -26.58 3.13 -30.97
CA GLN A 151 -27.10 2.60 -29.72
C GLN A 151 -26.49 1.22 -29.44
N MET A 152 -25.61 1.16 -28.44
CA MET A 152 -24.88 -0.06 -28.08
C MET A 152 -25.75 -1.00 -27.22
N VAL A 153 -25.71 -2.29 -27.51
CA VAL A 153 -26.43 -3.32 -26.73
C VAL A 153 -25.44 -4.28 -26.09
N TYR A 154 -25.45 -4.37 -24.76
CA TYR A 154 -24.58 -5.24 -23.98
C TYR A 154 -25.27 -6.55 -23.63
N VAL A 155 -24.60 -7.70 -23.80
CA VAL A 155 -25.12 -9.01 -23.42
C VAL A 155 -24.51 -9.47 -22.11
N VAL A 156 -25.32 -9.55 -21.06
CA VAL A 156 -24.93 -9.94 -19.70
C VAL A 156 -24.42 -11.37 -19.67
N VAL A 157 -23.34 -11.64 -18.93
CA VAL A 157 -22.86 -13.00 -18.64
C VAL A 157 -22.82 -13.27 -17.14
N LYS A 158 -22.66 -14.55 -16.76
CA LYS A 158 -22.66 -14.96 -15.35
C LYS A 158 -21.53 -14.27 -14.59
N GLY A 159 -21.88 -13.60 -13.50
CA GLY A 159 -20.94 -12.88 -12.65
C GLY A 159 -20.85 -11.38 -12.95
N ASP A 160 -21.56 -10.87 -13.96
CA ASP A 160 -21.66 -9.43 -14.19
C ASP A 160 -22.56 -8.74 -13.14
N TYR A 161 -22.29 -7.47 -12.84
CA TYR A 161 -23.23 -6.60 -12.11
C TYR A 161 -23.39 -5.24 -12.77
N LEU A 162 -24.59 -4.66 -12.65
CA LEU A 162 -25.02 -3.50 -13.45
C LEU A 162 -24.14 -2.26 -13.25
N GLY A 163 -23.68 -1.99 -12.03
CA GLY A 163 -22.76 -0.87 -11.77
C GLY A 163 -21.38 -1.04 -12.38
N ARG A 164 -20.93 -2.28 -12.55
CA ARG A 164 -19.64 -2.57 -13.21
C ARG A 164 -19.74 -2.45 -14.72
N ILE A 165 -20.91 -2.82 -15.27
CA ILE A 165 -21.27 -2.54 -16.65
C ILE A 165 -21.32 -1.01 -16.84
N ALA A 166 -21.92 -0.25 -15.91
CA ALA A 166 -21.92 1.22 -15.96
C ALA A 166 -20.49 1.78 -15.95
N GLU A 167 -19.65 1.37 -15.02
CA GLU A 167 -18.25 1.82 -14.93
C GLU A 167 -17.45 1.54 -16.22
N ARG A 168 -17.67 0.38 -16.86
CA ARG A 168 -17.06 0.04 -18.16
C ARG A 168 -17.46 1.01 -19.27
N PHE A 169 -18.73 1.37 -19.37
CA PHE A 169 -19.27 2.10 -20.53
C PHE A 169 -19.46 3.61 -20.30
N THR A 170 -19.79 4.06 -19.10
CA THR A 170 -19.98 5.47 -18.74
C THR A 170 -18.80 6.03 -17.92
N GLY A 171 -18.07 5.18 -17.20
CA GLY A 171 -16.88 5.56 -16.41
C GLY A 171 -17.22 5.95 -14.98
N ASP A 172 -18.49 5.82 -14.64
CA ASP A 172 -19.03 6.12 -13.33
C ASP A 172 -19.90 4.93 -12.90
N PHE A 173 -19.58 4.38 -11.74
CA PHE A 173 -20.32 3.27 -11.15
C PHE A 173 -21.79 3.63 -10.92
N ASP A 174 -22.07 4.87 -10.48
CA ASP A 174 -23.39 5.31 -10.07
C ASP A 174 -24.37 5.49 -11.25
N CYS A 175 -23.86 5.49 -12.48
CA CYS A 175 -24.66 5.50 -13.71
C CYS A 175 -25.49 4.22 -13.95
N TYR A 176 -25.38 3.18 -13.10
CA TYR A 176 -26.23 1.99 -13.20
C TYR A 176 -27.72 2.29 -13.15
N ARG A 177 -28.11 3.38 -12.45
CA ARG A 177 -29.51 3.83 -12.33
C ARG A 177 -30.05 4.32 -13.66
N GLU A 178 -29.22 5.00 -14.45
CA GLU A 178 -29.56 5.47 -15.79
C GLU A 178 -29.73 4.29 -16.74
N ILE A 179 -28.82 3.31 -16.69
CA ILE A 179 -28.93 2.07 -17.46
C ILE A 179 -30.20 1.29 -17.08
N ALA A 180 -30.53 1.21 -15.79
CA ALA A 180 -31.77 0.58 -15.34
C ALA A 180 -33.02 1.32 -15.86
N ALA A 181 -33.03 2.66 -15.80
CA ALA A 181 -34.12 3.49 -16.30
C ALA A 181 -34.31 3.38 -17.83
N LEU A 182 -33.23 3.15 -18.58
CA LEU A 182 -33.27 2.91 -20.02
C LEU A 182 -33.81 1.52 -20.40
N ASN A 183 -33.81 0.54 -19.48
CA ASN A 183 -34.23 -0.84 -19.72
C ASN A 183 -35.40 -1.28 -18.83
N PRO A 184 -36.51 -0.52 -18.73
CA PRO A 184 -37.55 -0.74 -17.71
C PRO A 184 -38.34 -2.05 -17.88
N LYS A 185 -38.32 -2.63 -19.09
CA LYS A 185 -38.96 -3.93 -19.36
C LYS A 185 -38.14 -5.13 -18.88
N LEU A 186 -36.82 -4.98 -18.78
CA LEU A 186 -35.88 -6.03 -18.38
C LEU A 186 -35.44 -5.85 -16.92
N ILE A 187 -35.04 -4.65 -16.54
CA ILE A 187 -34.46 -4.34 -15.23
C ILE A 187 -35.52 -3.70 -14.33
N ARG A 188 -36.30 -4.55 -13.64
CA ARG A 188 -37.26 -4.09 -12.61
C ARG A 188 -36.59 -3.82 -11.26
N ASN A 189 -35.52 -4.56 -10.95
CA ASN A 189 -34.69 -4.37 -9.77
C ASN A 189 -33.24 -4.13 -10.23
N PRO A 190 -32.65 -2.94 -10.00
CA PRO A 190 -31.28 -2.63 -10.41
C PRO A 190 -30.21 -3.55 -9.81
N ASN A 191 -30.52 -4.24 -8.70
CA ASN A 191 -29.62 -5.18 -8.04
C ASN A 191 -29.67 -6.60 -8.62
N HIS A 192 -30.49 -6.86 -9.65
CA HIS A 192 -30.60 -8.17 -10.28
C HIS A 192 -30.56 -8.07 -11.81
N ILE A 193 -29.58 -8.75 -12.41
CA ILE A 193 -29.47 -8.99 -13.86
C ILE A 193 -29.19 -10.46 -14.11
N GLU A 194 -29.76 -11.03 -15.17
CA GLU A 194 -29.55 -12.45 -15.52
C GLU A 194 -28.65 -12.61 -16.76
N PRO A 195 -27.86 -13.70 -16.84
CA PRO A 195 -27.08 -14.01 -18.03
C PRO A 195 -27.96 -14.12 -19.28
N GLY A 196 -27.47 -13.55 -20.39
CA GLY A 196 -28.16 -13.51 -21.68
C GLY A 196 -29.04 -12.27 -21.88
N TRP A 197 -29.26 -11.44 -20.85
CA TRP A 197 -30.01 -10.19 -21.00
C TRP A 197 -29.29 -9.22 -21.94
N LYS A 198 -30.07 -8.57 -22.81
CA LYS A 198 -29.61 -7.55 -23.76
C LYS A 198 -29.92 -6.17 -23.20
N ILE A 199 -28.93 -5.56 -22.55
CA ILE A 199 -29.04 -4.25 -21.90
C ILE A 199 -28.66 -3.16 -22.92
N VAL A 200 -29.59 -2.23 -23.16
CA VAL A 200 -29.34 -1.04 -23.96
C VAL A 200 -28.52 -0.04 -23.14
N LEU A 201 -27.44 0.47 -23.71
CA LEU A 201 -26.56 1.44 -23.06
C LEU A 201 -26.89 2.88 -23.49
N PRO A 202 -26.57 3.90 -22.66
CA PRO A 202 -26.72 5.32 -23.02
C PRO A 202 -25.96 5.69 -24.31
N GLU A 203 -26.45 6.67 -25.07
CA GLU A 203 -25.89 7.07 -26.37
C GLU A 203 -24.44 7.59 -26.31
N ARG A 204 -23.97 8.02 -25.13
CA ARG A 204 -22.59 8.48 -24.87
C ARG A 204 -21.68 7.39 -24.30
N SER A 205 -22.05 6.13 -24.45
CA SER A 205 -21.26 5.00 -23.95
C SER A 205 -19.98 4.80 -24.76
N VAL A 206 -18.86 4.67 -24.07
CA VAL A 206 -17.54 4.35 -24.65
C VAL A 206 -17.04 3.09 -23.95
N ASP A 207 -16.79 2.03 -24.71
CA ASP A 207 -16.23 0.80 -24.15
C ASP A 207 -14.79 1.03 -23.66
N ARG A 208 -14.56 0.99 -22.34
CA ARG A 208 -13.23 1.11 -21.73
C ARG A 208 -12.48 -0.23 -21.61
N GLY A 209 -12.98 -1.28 -22.25
CA GLY A 209 -12.40 -2.62 -22.22
C GLY A 209 -13.03 -3.51 -21.15
N ILE A 210 -12.71 -4.80 -21.22
CA ILE A 210 -13.29 -5.81 -20.32
C ILE A 210 -12.83 -5.54 -18.88
N MET A 211 -13.79 -5.45 -17.95
CA MET A 211 -13.52 -5.31 -16.51
C MET A 211 -14.02 -6.53 -15.75
N SER A 212 -13.46 -6.79 -14.56
CA SER A 212 -13.97 -7.83 -13.66
C SER A 212 -15.45 -7.58 -13.40
N HIS A 213 -16.30 -8.57 -13.68
CA HIS A 213 -17.76 -8.47 -13.54
C HIS A 213 -18.47 -7.51 -14.53
N ALA A 214 -17.84 -7.21 -15.66
CA ALA A 214 -18.47 -6.61 -16.85
C ALA A 214 -17.84 -7.23 -18.10
N THR A 215 -17.98 -8.55 -18.23
CA THR A 215 -17.25 -9.40 -19.21
C THR A 215 -18.08 -9.78 -20.44
N GLY A 216 -19.33 -9.35 -20.48
CA GLY A 216 -20.28 -9.55 -21.55
C GLY A 216 -19.87 -8.91 -22.88
N LYS A 217 -20.51 -9.40 -23.95
CA LYS A 217 -20.22 -9.01 -25.34
C LYS A 217 -21.09 -7.83 -25.77
N LEU A 218 -20.48 -6.89 -26.51
CA LEU A 218 -21.17 -5.77 -27.13
C LEU A 218 -21.74 -6.20 -28.50
N HIS A 219 -23.02 -5.91 -28.74
CA HIS A 219 -23.66 -5.98 -30.04
C HIS A 219 -23.95 -4.56 -30.51
N THR A 220 -23.37 -4.17 -31.63
CA THR A 220 -23.75 -2.96 -32.36
C THR A 220 -24.71 -3.36 -33.49
N PRO A 221 -25.94 -2.80 -33.55
CA PRO A 221 -26.79 -2.99 -34.72
C PRO A 221 -26.23 -2.13 -35.86
N GLY A 222 -25.51 -2.75 -36.81
CA GLY A 222 -25.20 -2.11 -38.10
C GLY A 222 -23.76 -2.21 -38.59
N THR A 223 -23.38 -3.36 -39.13
CA THR A 223 -22.76 -3.48 -40.47
C THR A 223 -23.04 -4.90 -40.93
N ALA A 224 -23.88 -5.03 -41.96
CA ALA A 224 -24.10 -6.29 -42.63
C ALA A 224 -22.76 -6.80 -43.21
N PRO A 225 -22.31 -8.02 -42.89
CA PRO A 225 -21.20 -8.63 -43.61
C PRO A 225 -21.59 -8.85 -45.07
N ALA A 226 -20.71 -8.45 -45.97
CA ALA A 226 -20.80 -8.75 -47.39
C ALA A 226 -21.09 -10.25 -47.61
N ALA A 227 -21.95 -10.51 -48.60
CA ALA A 227 -22.43 -11.83 -48.99
C ALA A 227 -21.30 -12.87 -49.10
N GLN A 228 -21.40 -13.94 -48.31
CA GLN A 228 -20.81 -15.23 -48.64
C GLN A 228 -21.78 -15.97 -49.58
N PRO A 229 -21.30 -16.65 -50.64
CA PRO A 229 -22.15 -17.48 -51.49
C PRO A 229 -22.72 -18.67 -50.68
N PRO A 230 -23.94 -19.13 -51.00
CA PRO A 230 -24.67 -20.08 -50.15
C PRO A 230 -24.00 -21.45 -50.09
N PRO A 231 -24.01 -22.13 -48.92
CA PRO A 231 -23.66 -23.54 -48.83
C PRO A 231 -24.73 -24.38 -49.54
N VAL A 232 -24.27 -25.38 -50.29
CA VAL A 232 -25.09 -26.40 -50.93
C VAL A 232 -25.96 -27.10 -49.87
N VAL A 233 -27.26 -27.13 -50.13
CA VAL A 233 -28.26 -27.90 -49.40
C VAL A 233 -27.85 -29.38 -49.39
N GLN A 234 -27.55 -29.93 -48.21
CA GLN A 234 -27.62 -31.37 -47.99
C GLN A 234 -28.80 -31.67 -47.06
N THR A 235 -29.77 -32.35 -47.66
CA THR A 235 -31.00 -32.88 -47.07
C THR A 235 -30.68 -33.90 -45.96
N PRO A 236 -31.40 -33.91 -44.82
CA PRO A 236 -31.20 -34.89 -43.76
C PRO A 236 -31.84 -36.25 -44.11
N PRO A 237 -31.20 -37.40 -43.80
CA PRO A 237 -31.85 -38.70 -43.85
C PRO A 237 -32.65 -39.00 -42.55
N PRO A 238 -33.66 -39.88 -42.61
CA PRO A 238 -34.71 -40.07 -41.59
C PRO A 238 -34.24 -40.80 -40.31
N PRO A 239 -35.04 -40.78 -39.22
CA PRO A 239 -34.58 -41.23 -37.90
C PRO A 239 -34.51 -42.75 -37.81
N VAL A 240 -33.37 -43.26 -37.33
CA VAL A 240 -33.22 -44.65 -36.90
C VAL A 240 -33.66 -44.78 -35.44
N VAL A 241 -34.53 -45.74 -35.24
CA VAL A 241 -35.24 -46.12 -34.02
C VAL A 241 -34.33 -46.94 -33.08
N GLN A 242 -34.48 -46.72 -31.76
CA GLN A 242 -34.17 -47.63 -30.62
C GLN A 242 -32.68 -47.84 -30.24
N LYS A 243 -32.23 -47.92 -28.97
CA LYS A 243 -32.88 -48.35 -27.71
C LYS A 243 -32.35 -47.59 -26.47
N THR A 244 -33.28 -47.36 -25.55
CA THR A 244 -33.13 -47.00 -24.13
C THR A 244 -32.51 -48.15 -23.31
N PRO A 245 -31.70 -47.83 -22.27
CA PRO A 245 -31.63 -48.61 -21.04
C PRO A 245 -32.26 -47.86 -19.84
N PRO A 246 -32.79 -48.58 -18.84
CA PRO A 246 -33.83 -48.07 -17.93
C PRO A 246 -33.28 -47.27 -16.73
N PRO A 247 -34.02 -46.29 -16.19
CA PRO A 247 -33.78 -45.76 -14.85
C PRO A 247 -34.43 -46.67 -13.81
N THR A 248 -33.65 -47.16 -12.85
CA THR A 248 -34.18 -47.94 -11.72
C THR A 248 -34.19 -47.09 -10.45
N LYS A 249 -35.40 -46.65 -10.12
CA LYS A 249 -36.06 -46.58 -8.81
C LYS A 249 -35.49 -45.68 -7.70
N THR A 250 -36.20 -44.57 -7.49
CA THR A 250 -36.53 -44.00 -6.17
C THR A 250 -37.56 -44.88 -5.44
N PRO A 251 -37.44 -45.04 -4.12
CA PRO A 251 -38.57 -45.25 -3.20
C PRO A 251 -38.64 -44.14 -2.10
N PRO A 252 -39.76 -44.00 -1.35
CA PRO A 252 -40.49 -42.74 -1.13
C PRO A 252 -40.16 -41.99 0.18
N PRO A 253 -40.75 -40.80 0.42
CA PRO A 253 -40.58 -40.03 1.64
C PRO A 253 -41.38 -40.65 2.80
N THR A 254 -40.72 -40.89 3.93
CA THR A 254 -41.37 -41.26 5.18
C THR A 254 -41.59 -40.03 6.06
N LYS A 255 -42.80 -39.97 6.60
CA LYS A 255 -43.45 -38.89 7.33
C LYS A 255 -42.70 -38.43 8.59
N ALA A 256 -42.92 -37.16 8.91
CA ALA A 256 -42.70 -36.54 10.21
C ALA A 256 -43.39 -37.29 11.37
N PRO A 257 -42.89 -37.08 12.59
CA PRO A 257 -43.78 -36.68 13.67
C PRO A 257 -43.44 -35.26 14.17
N VAL A 258 -44.51 -34.50 14.31
CA VAL A 258 -44.63 -33.32 15.17
C VAL A 258 -44.21 -33.70 16.59
N THR A 259 -43.36 -32.90 17.23
CA THR A 259 -43.34 -32.76 18.69
C THR A 259 -43.03 -31.32 19.06
N GLN A 260 -43.81 -30.85 20.02
CA GLN A 260 -44.05 -29.48 20.41
C GLN A 260 -42.85 -28.84 21.12
N ALA A 261 -42.77 -27.52 20.96
CA ALA A 261 -41.96 -26.64 21.79
C ALA A 261 -42.50 -26.60 23.24
N PRO A 262 -41.63 -26.58 24.25
CA PRO A 262 -41.97 -26.07 25.57
C PRO A 262 -41.68 -24.57 25.64
N VAL A 263 -42.73 -23.84 25.99
CA VAL A 263 -42.72 -22.49 26.56
C VAL A 263 -42.08 -22.55 27.95
N ALA A 264 -41.11 -21.67 28.23
CA ALA A 264 -40.76 -21.18 29.56
C ALA A 264 -39.91 -19.90 29.39
N GLN A 265 -40.54 -18.73 29.43
CA GLN A 265 -40.65 -17.85 30.60
C GLN A 265 -39.32 -17.19 30.98
N ALA A 266 -39.17 -15.96 30.48
CA ALA A 266 -38.29 -14.95 31.03
C ALA A 266 -38.93 -14.36 32.31
N PRO A 267 -38.17 -14.07 33.37
CA PRO A 267 -38.64 -13.19 34.43
C PRO A 267 -38.48 -11.73 33.98
N GLN A 268 -39.61 -11.03 33.92
CA GLN A 268 -39.66 -9.59 34.09
C GLN A 268 -39.49 -9.29 35.59
N GLN A 269 -38.72 -8.26 35.93
CA GLN A 269 -39.02 -7.40 37.07
C GLN A 269 -38.59 -5.96 36.75
N GLU A 270 -39.62 -5.12 36.64
CA GLU A 270 -39.80 -3.74 37.14
C GLU A 270 -38.68 -2.72 36.84
N GLU A 271 -38.88 -1.80 35.90
CA GLU A 271 -39.61 -0.51 36.03
C GLU A 271 -39.08 0.41 37.15
N LYS A 272 -38.39 1.47 36.72
CA LYS A 272 -38.77 2.82 37.17
C LYS A 272 -38.65 3.82 36.03
N GLU A 273 -39.83 4.29 35.66
CA GLU A 273 -40.19 5.38 34.77
C GLU A 273 -39.87 6.74 35.42
N GLY A 274 -39.54 7.72 34.59
CA GLY A 274 -39.25 9.10 34.97
C GLY A 274 -39.11 9.96 33.73
N ASP A 275 -40.24 10.56 33.37
CA ASP A 275 -40.60 11.09 32.06
C ASP A 275 -40.06 12.52 31.77
N ASN A 276 -39.90 12.75 30.46
CA ASN A 276 -40.08 13.99 29.69
C ASN A 276 -39.31 15.33 29.89
N ALA A 277 -38.79 15.76 28.73
CA ALA A 277 -38.99 17.07 28.07
C ALA A 277 -37.80 18.07 27.96
N LEU A 278 -37.41 18.25 26.69
CA LEU A 278 -36.95 19.44 25.95
C LEU A 278 -36.18 20.58 26.68
N HIS A 279 -34.99 20.92 26.14
CA HIS A 279 -34.72 22.14 25.36
C HIS A 279 -33.20 22.45 25.28
N ALA A 280 -32.66 22.39 24.05
CA ALA A 280 -31.65 23.28 23.44
C ALA A 280 -30.23 23.49 24.06
N PRO A 281 -29.25 23.96 23.25
CA PRO A 281 -27.82 23.64 23.36
C PRO A 281 -26.94 24.79 23.89
N LEU A 282 -25.67 24.49 24.21
CA LEU A 282 -24.44 25.33 24.21
C LEU A 282 -23.51 25.13 25.43
N ALA A 283 -22.22 25.38 25.17
CA ALA A 283 -21.05 25.47 26.07
C ALA A 283 -20.40 24.13 26.47
N ALA A 284 -19.40 23.62 25.73
CA ALA A 284 -18.00 24.08 25.66
C ALA A 284 -17.17 23.82 26.93
N GLY A 285 -16.10 23.02 26.77
CA GLY A 285 -14.81 23.31 27.41
C GLY A 285 -14.29 22.31 28.44
N ALA A 286 -13.11 21.75 28.10
CA ALA A 286 -12.05 21.30 29.01
C ALA A 286 -12.31 20.06 29.90
N GLY A 287 -11.86 18.89 29.44
CA GLY A 287 -11.85 17.69 30.28
C GLY A 287 -11.08 16.47 29.77
N ILE A 288 -10.09 16.61 28.88
CA ILE A 288 -9.29 15.45 28.42
C ILE A 288 -7.80 15.79 28.43
N ALA A 289 -7.18 15.76 29.61
CA ALA A 289 -5.72 15.68 29.74
C ALA A 289 -5.23 14.78 30.89
N ALA A 290 -6.12 14.20 31.70
CA ALA A 290 -5.74 13.24 32.74
C ALA A 290 -6.06 11.77 32.39
N ALA A 291 -6.90 11.51 31.39
CA ALA A 291 -7.25 10.14 30.97
C ALA A 291 -6.24 9.53 29.97
N SER A 292 -5.42 10.35 29.30
CA SER A 292 -4.49 9.92 28.24
C SER A 292 -3.22 9.24 28.76
N VAL A 293 -2.75 9.59 29.97
CA VAL A 293 -1.53 8.98 30.54
C VAL A 293 -1.81 7.60 31.15
N LEU A 294 -2.97 7.41 31.80
CA LEU A 294 -3.39 6.10 32.32
C LEU A 294 -3.84 5.16 31.19
N ALA A 295 -4.49 5.67 30.14
CA ALA A 295 -4.82 4.87 28.96
C ALA A 295 -3.56 4.40 28.23
N ALA A 296 -2.55 5.27 28.05
CA ALA A 296 -1.27 4.88 27.45
C ALA A 296 -0.53 3.84 28.30
N HIS A 297 -0.52 3.98 29.63
CA HIS A 297 0.12 2.99 30.51
C HIS A 297 -0.62 1.64 30.49
N VAL A 298 -1.95 1.63 30.46
CA VAL A 298 -2.76 0.40 30.36
C VAL A 298 -2.63 -0.24 28.97
N ILE A 299 -2.53 0.52 27.89
CA ILE A 299 -2.29 0.02 26.53
C ILE A 299 -0.88 -0.57 26.40
N VAL A 300 0.15 0.10 26.93
CA VAL A 300 1.53 -0.40 26.93
C VAL A 300 1.68 -1.64 27.83
N ARG A 301 1.04 -1.67 29.01
CA ARG A 301 1.09 -2.84 29.91
C ARG A 301 0.26 -4.00 29.38
N ARG A 302 -0.89 -3.75 28.71
CA ARG A 302 -1.64 -4.79 27.97
C ARG A 302 -0.87 -5.28 26.75
N ARG A 303 -0.13 -4.43 26.04
CA ARG A 303 0.78 -4.81 24.94
C ARG A 303 1.95 -5.65 25.45
N GLN A 304 2.58 -5.30 26.58
CA GLN A 304 3.65 -6.11 27.19
C GLN A 304 3.13 -7.45 27.75
N VAL A 305 1.96 -7.48 28.37
CA VAL A 305 1.34 -8.71 28.89
C VAL A 305 0.84 -9.61 27.75
N ARG A 306 0.31 -9.05 26.64
CA ARG A 306 -0.01 -9.82 25.42
C ARG A 306 1.25 -10.35 24.74
N ARG A 307 2.31 -9.55 24.59
CA ARG A 307 3.62 -10.02 24.10
C ARG A 307 4.17 -11.15 24.99
N ARG A 308 4.12 -11.03 26.32
CA ARG A 308 4.57 -12.10 27.25
C ARG A 308 3.68 -13.34 27.25
N ARG A 309 2.37 -13.19 27.03
CA ARG A 309 1.43 -14.33 26.92
C ARG A 309 1.52 -15.02 25.56
N GLN A 310 1.78 -14.28 24.47
CA GLN A 310 2.00 -14.84 23.13
C GLN A 310 3.40 -15.47 23.01
N MET A 311 4.44 -14.90 23.63
CA MET A 311 5.75 -15.54 23.78
C MET A 311 5.72 -16.81 24.65
N ARG A 312 4.63 -17.04 25.39
CA ARG A 312 4.39 -18.26 26.18
C ARG A 312 3.51 -19.29 25.47
N ILE A 313 2.93 -18.96 24.32
CA ILE A 313 2.35 -19.95 23.42
C ILE A 313 3.45 -20.28 22.41
N ARG A 314 4.36 -21.18 22.82
CA ARG A 314 5.22 -21.86 21.86
C ARG A 314 4.30 -22.56 20.87
N ARG A 315 4.28 -22.11 19.61
CA ARG A 315 3.84 -22.98 18.51
C ARG A 315 4.66 -24.28 18.64
N PRO A 316 4.07 -25.47 18.43
CA PRO A 316 4.88 -26.66 18.32
C PRO A 316 5.92 -26.37 17.22
N ARG A 317 7.20 -26.43 17.60
CA ARG A 317 8.33 -26.35 16.66
C ARG A 317 7.98 -27.30 15.53
N ARG A 318 7.76 -26.79 14.31
CA ARG A 318 7.74 -27.65 13.13
C ARG A 318 9.14 -28.22 13.08
N VAL A 319 9.30 -29.44 13.57
CA VAL A 319 10.55 -30.18 13.47
C VAL A 319 10.71 -30.38 11.97
N GLU A 320 11.57 -29.57 11.35
CA GLU A 320 12.06 -29.94 10.03
C GLU A 320 12.60 -31.36 10.17
N PRO A 321 12.24 -32.28 9.25
CA PRO A 321 12.87 -33.59 9.23
C PRO A 321 14.37 -33.38 9.33
N PHE A 322 15.01 -34.03 10.32
CA PHE A 322 16.46 -34.08 10.36
C PHE A 322 16.92 -34.76 9.07
N LEU A 323 17.28 -33.94 8.09
CA LEU A 323 17.89 -34.39 6.86
C LEU A 323 19.37 -34.57 7.15
N PRO A 324 19.96 -35.72 6.78
CA PRO A 324 21.40 -35.91 6.82
C PRO A 324 22.15 -34.69 6.24
N PRO A 325 23.33 -34.34 6.76
CA PRO A 325 24.10 -33.19 6.28
C PRO A 325 24.34 -33.20 4.77
N GLU A 326 24.50 -34.39 4.16
CA GLU A 326 24.68 -34.57 2.72
C GLU A 326 23.45 -34.13 1.91
N ASP A 327 22.24 -34.45 2.39
CA ASP A 327 20.99 -34.05 1.75
C ASP A 327 20.76 -32.54 1.87
N ASN A 328 21.17 -31.94 3.00
CA ASN A 328 21.09 -30.50 3.19
C ASN A 328 22.08 -29.75 2.29
N ALA A 329 23.32 -30.23 2.18
CA ALA A 329 24.32 -29.66 1.29
C ALA A 329 23.87 -29.74 -0.18
N ALA A 330 23.36 -30.89 -0.62
CA ALA A 330 22.81 -31.06 -1.96
C ALA A 330 21.64 -30.11 -2.25
N ARG A 331 20.73 -29.94 -1.27
CA ARG A 331 19.59 -29.02 -1.38
C ARG A 331 20.04 -27.57 -1.46
N GLN A 332 21.03 -27.17 -0.65
CA GLN A 332 21.59 -25.82 -0.67
C GLN A 332 22.30 -25.53 -1.99
N MET A 333 23.08 -26.49 -2.51
CA MET A 333 23.68 -26.40 -3.84
C MET A 333 22.64 -26.26 -4.96
N ALA A 334 21.53 -27.01 -4.89
CA ALA A 334 20.45 -26.90 -5.86
C ALA A 334 19.79 -25.52 -5.84
N LYS A 335 19.59 -24.93 -4.65
CA LYS A 335 19.09 -23.55 -4.50
C LYS A 335 20.05 -22.53 -5.12
N HIS A 336 21.36 -22.64 -4.84
CA HIS A 336 22.35 -21.74 -5.45
C HIS A 336 22.35 -21.83 -6.98
N ARG A 337 22.32 -23.05 -7.56
CA ARG A 337 22.22 -23.24 -9.01
C ARG A 337 20.93 -22.65 -9.60
N ALA A 338 19.81 -22.77 -8.89
CA ALA A 338 18.55 -22.16 -9.31
C ALA A 338 18.62 -20.63 -9.32
N ALA A 339 19.26 -20.03 -8.31
CA ALA A 339 19.49 -18.59 -8.23
C ALA A 339 20.41 -18.09 -9.36
N ASP A 340 21.52 -18.79 -9.62
CA ASP A 340 22.44 -18.46 -10.72
C ASP A 340 21.74 -18.56 -12.08
N ARG A 341 20.89 -19.59 -12.25
CA ARG A 341 20.08 -19.77 -13.46
C ARG A 341 19.09 -18.62 -13.65
N LEU A 342 18.42 -18.21 -12.59
CA LEU A 342 17.50 -17.08 -12.61
C LEU A 342 18.23 -15.79 -12.97
N ASP A 343 19.36 -15.49 -12.32
CA ASP A 343 20.17 -14.29 -12.63
C ASP A 343 20.62 -14.28 -14.10
N ALA A 344 21.19 -15.39 -14.59
CA ALA A 344 21.60 -15.52 -15.98
C ALA A 344 20.42 -15.32 -16.95
N GLY A 345 19.24 -15.87 -16.62
CA GLY A 345 18.03 -15.71 -17.40
C GLY A 345 17.55 -14.25 -17.44
N LEU A 346 17.54 -13.56 -16.30
CA LEU A 346 17.18 -12.15 -16.19
C LEU A 346 18.15 -11.24 -16.95
N ARG A 347 19.47 -11.47 -16.83
CA ARG A 347 20.46 -10.72 -17.59
C ARG A 347 20.38 -10.99 -19.09
N ARG A 348 20.07 -12.23 -19.49
CA ARG A 348 19.81 -12.55 -20.90
C ARG A 348 18.57 -11.82 -21.42
N LEU A 349 17.51 -11.75 -20.60
CA LEU A 349 16.32 -10.97 -20.90
C LEU A 349 16.68 -9.50 -21.10
N SER A 350 17.56 -8.92 -20.27
CA SER A 350 18.06 -7.56 -20.47
C SER A 350 18.73 -7.35 -21.82
N VAL A 351 19.60 -8.29 -22.23
CA VAL A 351 20.28 -8.23 -23.53
C VAL A 351 19.27 -8.23 -24.68
N GLY A 352 18.26 -9.11 -24.60
CA GLY A 352 17.27 -9.27 -25.67
C GLY A 352 16.21 -8.17 -25.74
N LEU A 353 15.96 -7.45 -24.65
CA LEU A 353 15.04 -6.30 -24.63
C LEU A 353 15.73 -4.98 -25.00
N ARG A 354 17.06 -4.94 -25.07
CA ARG A 354 17.80 -3.72 -25.36
C ARG A 354 17.45 -3.19 -26.76
N GLY A 355 17.25 -1.88 -26.84
CA GLY A 355 16.93 -1.19 -28.11
C GLY A 355 15.46 -1.26 -28.53
N ARG A 356 14.60 -1.97 -27.80
CA ARG A 356 13.15 -1.94 -28.04
C ARG A 356 12.57 -0.55 -27.75
N LEU A 357 11.53 -0.21 -28.50
CA LEU A 357 10.75 0.99 -28.24
C LEU A 357 9.94 0.84 -26.95
N PRO A 358 9.60 1.92 -26.24
CA PRO A 358 8.82 1.86 -25.01
C PRO A 358 7.46 1.13 -25.11
N VAL A 359 6.86 1.09 -26.30
CA VAL A 359 5.59 0.39 -26.57
C VAL A 359 5.75 -1.12 -26.74
N GLU A 360 6.96 -1.58 -27.07
CA GLU A 360 7.33 -2.99 -27.26
C GLU A 360 7.88 -3.63 -25.97
N MET A 361 7.97 -2.83 -24.90
CA MET A 361 8.51 -3.28 -23.63
C MET A 361 7.48 -4.10 -22.85
N PRO A 362 7.86 -5.27 -22.29
CA PRO A 362 6.97 -6.07 -21.47
C PRO A 362 6.71 -5.40 -20.10
N ASP A 363 5.48 -5.53 -19.58
CA ASP A 363 5.20 -5.23 -18.16
C ASP A 363 5.22 -6.53 -17.33
N ILE A 364 6.39 -6.84 -16.77
CA ILE A 364 6.66 -8.07 -16.03
C ILE A 364 6.16 -7.95 -14.59
N ALA A 365 5.21 -8.79 -14.17
CA ALA A 365 4.69 -8.81 -12.82
C ALA A 365 5.37 -9.81 -11.88
N ALA A 366 5.73 -10.97 -12.40
CA ALA A 366 6.23 -12.09 -11.61
C ALA A 366 7.10 -13.03 -12.45
N VAL A 367 7.84 -13.89 -11.78
CA VAL A 367 8.55 -15.02 -12.38
C VAL A 367 8.20 -16.27 -11.60
N TRP A 368 7.85 -17.33 -12.31
CA TRP A 368 7.77 -18.67 -11.75
C TRP A 368 9.07 -19.39 -12.06
N GLN A 369 9.64 -20.02 -11.06
CA GLN A 369 10.83 -20.85 -11.20
C GLN A 369 10.48 -22.26 -10.77
N ASN A 370 10.90 -23.29 -11.51
CA ASN A 370 10.82 -24.67 -11.04
C ASN A 370 11.97 -25.50 -11.61
N GLY A 371 12.90 -25.93 -10.76
CA GLY A 371 14.01 -26.80 -11.21
C GLY A 371 14.90 -26.18 -12.30
N GLY A 372 14.92 -24.85 -12.43
CA GLY A 372 15.65 -24.11 -13.46
C GLY A 372 14.84 -23.70 -14.68
N ASP A 373 13.61 -24.21 -14.84
CA ASP A 373 12.65 -23.68 -15.81
C ASP A 373 12.14 -22.33 -15.28
N LEU A 374 12.14 -21.31 -16.14
CA LEU A 374 11.63 -19.99 -15.81
C LEU A 374 10.39 -19.67 -16.64
N ALA A 375 9.39 -19.05 -16.02
CA ALA A 375 8.24 -18.48 -16.70
C ALA A 375 8.02 -17.04 -16.22
N VAL A 376 8.28 -16.07 -17.09
CA VAL A 376 8.10 -14.64 -16.86
C VAL A 376 6.65 -14.27 -17.15
N VAL A 377 5.94 -13.79 -16.13
CA VAL A 377 4.53 -13.42 -16.21
C VAL A 377 4.39 -11.95 -16.56
N LEU A 378 3.62 -11.68 -17.60
CA LEU A 378 3.31 -10.34 -18.07
C LEU A 378 1.88 -9.96 -17.68
N THR A 379 1.65 -8.67 -17.48
CA THR A 379 0.29 -8.16 -17.17
C THR A 379 -0.55 -7.95 -18.41
N SER A 380 0.08 -7.80 -19.56
CA SER A 380 -0.54 -7.69 -20.87
C SER A 380 0.25 -8.52 -21.89
N PRO A 381 -0.37 -8.92 -23.01
CA PRO A 381 0.34 -9.55 -24.10
C PRO A 381 1.52 -8.69 -24.55
N CYS A 382 2.65 -9.32 -24.83
CA CYS A 382 3.83 -8.69 -25.40
C CYS A 382 4.40 -9.68 -26.41
N ASP A 383 4.28 -9.31 -27.68
CA ASP A 383 4.72 -10.15 -28.79
C ASP A 383 6.26 -10.20 -28.85
N GLU A 384 6.77 -11.17 -29.62
CA GLU A 384 8.20 -11.33 -29.87
C GLU A 384 9.02 -11.50 -28.58
N PRO A 385 8.90 -12.64 -27.87
CA PRO A 385 9.81 -12.93 -26.77
C PRO A 385 11.27 -12.93 -27.27
N PRO A 386 12.22 -12.31 -26.54
CA PRO A 386 13.61 -12.28 -26.98
C PRO A 386 14.28 -13.65 -26.84
N GLU A 387 15.11 -14.04 -27.80
CA GLU A 387 15.81 -15.33 -27.73
C GLU A 387 16.71 -15.45 -26.47
N PRO A 388 16.66 -16.58 -25.74
CA PRO A 388 15.98 -17.83 -26.07
C PRO A 388 14.66 -18.04 -25.32
N PHE A 389 13.98 -16.97 -24.93
CA PHE A 389 12.64 -17.07 -24.37
C PHE A 389 11.63 -17.36 -25.48
N GLU A 390 10.64 -18.17 -25.15
CA GLU A 390 9.55 -18.55 -26.05
C GLU A 390 8.20 -18.29 -25.40
N GLU A 391 7.22 -17.82 -26.17
CA GLU A 391 5.86 -17.65 -25.68
C GLU A 391 5.18 -19.03 -25.68
N ARG A 392 4.98 -19.58 -24.49
CA ARG A 392 4.37 -20.89 -24.31
C ARG A 392 2.90 -20.81 -23.90
N TRP A 393 2.54 -19.73 -23.22
CA TRP A 393 1.19 -19.41 -22.80
C TRP A 393 0.95 -17.92 -22.98
N GLN A 394 -0.32 -17.54 -23.06
CA GLN A 394 -0.72 -16.14 -23.16
C GLN A 394 -0.11 -15.33 -22.00
N ASN A 395 0.55 -14.23 -22.33
CA ASN A 395 1.22 -13.32 -21.38
C ASN A 395 2.34 -14.01 -20.56
N THR A 396 2.91 -15.11 -21.03
CA THR A 396 3.98 -15.81 -20.31
C THR A 396 5.09 -16.22 -21.25
N TRP A 397 6.27 -15.64 -21.01
CA TRP A 397 7.50 -16.03 -21.70
C TRP A 397 8.23 -17.09 -20.89
N SER A 398 8.62 -18.16 -21.54
CA SER A 398 9.23 -19.33 -20.90
C SER A 398 10.68 -19.52 -21.33
N LEU A 399 11.51 -19.99 -20.41
CA LEU A 399 12.89 -20.38 -20.65
C LEU A 399 13.13 -21.75 -20.02
N PRO A 400 13.26 -22.82 -20.82
CA PRO A 400 13.53 -24.16 -20.32
C PRO A 400 14.91 -24.26 -19.64
N ALA A 401 15.03 -25.08 -18.60
CA ALA A 401 16.27 -25.32 -17.85
C ALA A 401 17.38 -25.90 -18.74
N THR A 402 17.01 -26.66 -19.77
CA THR A 402 17.94 -27.35 -20.70
C THR A 402 18.64 -26.39 -21.66
N VAL A 403 18.09 -25.19 -21.87
CA VAL A 403 18.65 -24.21 -22.80
C VAL A 403 19.90 -23.59 -22.19
N LYS A 404 21.04 -23.70 -22.87
CA LYS A 404 22.27 -23.03 -22.45
C LYS A 404 22.17 -21.54 -22.74
N LEU A 405 22.51 -20.71 -21.75
CA LEU A 405 22.52 -19.26 -21.89
C LEU A 405 23.93 -18.77 -22.23
N PRO A 406 24.07 -17.84 -23.20
CA PRO A 406 25.32 -17.12 -23.39
C PRO A 406 25.67 -16.33 -22.12
N ASP A 407 26.98 -16.17 -21.84
CA ASP A 407 27.41 -15.33 -20.72
C ASP A 407 26.93 -13.89 -20.92
N SER A 408 26.08 -13.47 -19.99
CA SER A 408 25.44 -12.15 -19.97
C SER A 408 25.68 -11.46 -18.62
N SER A 409 26.69 -11.90 -17.84
CA SER A 409 27.02 -11.36 -16.52
C SER A 409 27.30 -9.85 -16.52
N TRP A 410 27.80 -9.32 -17.64
CA TRP A 410 28.04 -7.89 -17.86
C TRP A 410 26.76 -7.06 -17.98
N ALA A 411 25.64 -7.67 -18.36
CA ALA A 411 24.39 -6.96 -18.55
C ALA A 411 23.74 -6.65 -17.20
N PRO A 412 23.10 -5.49 -17.03
CA PRO A 412 22.42 -5.15 -15.78
C PRO A 412 21.21 -6.06 -15.57
N SER A 413 20.93 -6.40 -14.31
CA SER A 413 19.67 -7.06 -13.96
C SER A 413 18.48 -6.12 -14.27
N PRO A 414 17.44 -6.59 -14.97
CA PRO A 414 16.25 -5.81 -15.28
C PRO A 414 15.28 -5.75 -14.09
N LEU A 415 15.39 -6.65 -13.12
CA LEU A 415 14.43 -6.78 -12.00
C LEU A 415 15.14 -7.03 -10.65
N PRO A 416 15.92 -6.06 -10.13
CA PRO A 416 16.61 -6.18 -8.85
C PRO A 416 15.68 -6.24 -7.64
N GLY A 417 14.40 -5.85 -7.80
CA GLY A 417 13.34 -5.99 -6.80
C GLY A 417 12.52 -7.28 -6.92
N LEU A 418 12.96 -8.25 -7.72
CA LEU A 418 12.32 -9.56 -7.84
C LEU A 418 12.65 -10.43 -6.62
N LEU A 419 11.64 -10.84 -5.86
CA LEU A 419 11.81 -11.56 -4.59
C LEU A 419 10.85 -12.74 -4.48
N THR A 420 11.27 -13.80 -3.79
CA THR A 420 10.54 -15.06 -3.63
C THR A 420 9.51 -14.97 -2.48
N PHE A 421 8.24 -15.02 -2.84
CA PHE A 421 7.12 -14.92 -1.90
C PHE A 421 6.61 -16.27 -1.41
N ALA A 422 6.59 -17.26 -2.29
CA ALA A 422 6.00 -18.55 -1.96
C ALA A 422 6.60 -19.70 -2.75
N THR A 423 6.33 -20.90 -2.25
CA THR A 423 6.67 -22.18 -2.90
C THR A 423 5.43 -23.07 -2.97
N TRP A 424 5.27 -23.86 -4.02
CA TRP A 424 4.19 -24.86 -4.08
C TRP A 424 4.64 -26.19 -3.47
N PRO A 425 3.74 -26.94 -2.81
CA PRO A 425 4.07 -28.26 -2.28
C PRO A 425 4.57 -29.26 -3.35
N GLN A 426 4.13 -29.09 -4.59
CA GLN A 426 4.55 -29.93 -5.73
C GLN A 426 5.90 -29.51 -6.32
N GLY A 427 6.51 -28.43 -5.82
CA GLY A 427 7.69 -27.79 -6.38
C GLY A 427 7.35 -26.49 -7.10
N GLY A 428 8.37 -25.66 -7.24
CA GLY A 428 8.29 -24.35 -7.87
C GLY A 428 8.13 -23.19 -6.88
N GLU A 429 8.65 -22.05 -7.27
CA GLU A 429 8.77 -20.82 -6.50
C GLU A 429 8.11 -19.66 -7.25
N LEU A 430 7.40 -18.82 -6.50
CA LEU A 430 6.81 -17.58 -6.98
C LEU A 430 7.71 -16.42 -6.60
N LEU A 431 8.20 -15.71 -7.61
CA LEU A 431 8.90 -14.47 -7.43
C LEU A 431 8.06 -13.30 -7.96
N VAL A 432 8.05 -12.18 -7.24
CA VAL A 432 7.25 -11.00 -7.54
C VAL A 432 8.14 -9.78 -7.69
N ASP A 433 7.94 -9.00 -8.75
CA ASP A 433 8.65 -7.73 -8.93
C ASP A 433 8.07 -6.67 -7.98
N CYS A 434 8.72 -6.49 -6.82
CA CYS A 434 8.30 -5.51 -5.84
C CYS A 434 8.45 -4.07 -6.36
N GLU A 435 9.38 -3.81 -7.29
CA GLU A 435 9.58 -2.49 -7.87
C GLU A 435 8.39 -2.07 -8.73
N ARG A 436 7.79 -3.02 -9.46
CA ARG A 436 6.52 -2.80 -10.17
C ARG A 436 5.39 -2.46 -9.22
N THR A 437 5.29 -3.18 -8.10
CA THR A 437 4.21 -2.93 -7.13
C THR A 437 4.36 -1.56 -6.46
N GLY A 438 5.59 -1.09 -6.28
CA GLY A 438 5.93 0.15 -5.59
C GLY A 438 5.74 0.04 -4.07
N LEU A 439 4.54 -0.34 -3.63
CA LEU A 439 4.23 -0.68 -2.25
C LEU A 439 3.37 -1.95 -2.21
N LEU A 440 3.87 -2.98 -1.53
CA LEU A 440 3.19 -4.25 -1.29
C LEU A 440 3.01 -4.46 0.20
N THR A 441 1.77 -4.75 0.60
CA THR A 441 1.43 -5.03 2.00
C THR A 441 1.26 -6.51 2.26
N ILE A 442 1.95 -7.04 3.27
CA ILE A 442 1.78 -8.39 3.79
C ILE A 442 0.78 -8.34 4.96
N THR A 443 -0.34 -9.03 4.83
CA THR A 443 -1.42 -9.08 5.82
C THR A 443 -1.64 -10.50 6.34
N GLY A 444 -2.33 -10.67 7.47
CA GLY A 444 -2.70 -11.98 8.01
C GLY A 444 -2.03 -12.31 9.34
N ASP A 445 -1.56 -13.56 9.50
CA ASP A 445 -0.93 -14.03 10.74
C ASP A 445 0.37 -13.25 11.05
N PRO A 446 0.45 -12.48 12.15
CA PRO A 446 1.59 -11.58 12.39
C PRO A 446 2.96 -12.27 12.39
N ALA A 447 3.04 -13.49 12.93
CA ALA A 447 4.28 -14.26 12.94
C ALA A 447 4.68 -14.68 11.52
N GLY A 448 3.76 -15.28 10.76
CA GLY A 448 4.01 -15.65 9.36
C GLY A 448 4.33 -14.46 8.47
N CYS A 449 3.69 -13.31 8.70
CA CYS A 449 3.99 -12.07 7.98
C CYS A 449 5.42 -11.59 8.24
N GLU A 450 5.87 -11.59 9.50
CA GLU A 450 7.25 -11.21 9.83
C GLU A 450 8.27 -12.24 9.31
N ASP A 451 7.97 -13.54 9.37
CA ASP A 451 8.82 -14.61 8.80
C ASP A 451 9.00 -14.42 7.30
N LEU A 452 7.93 -14.10 6.57
CA LEU A 452 8.00 -13.76 5.15
C LEU A 452 8.79 -12.46 4.92
N LEU A 453 8.58 -11.42 5.73
CA LEU A 453 9.33 -10.18 5.60
C LEU A 453 10.84 -10.40 5.79
N ARG A 454 11.24 -11.27 6.74
CA ARG A 454 12.64 -11.66 6.94
C ARG A 454 13.19 -12.43 5.73
N CYS A 455 12.44 -13.36 5.14
CA CYS A 455 12.83 -14.04 3.89
C CYS A 455 13.14 -13.02 2.79
N LEU A 456 12.20 -12.13 2.52
CA LEU A 456 12.31 -11.16 1.42
C LEU A 456 13.48 -10.20 1.64
N ALA A 457 13.72 -9.76 2.88
CA ALA A 457 14.84 -8.88 3.21
C ALA A 457 16.20 -9.61 3.09
N ALA A 458 16.28 -10.87 3.53
CA ALA A 458 17.49 -11.69 3.44
C ALA A 458 17.83 -12.03 1.98
N GLU A 459 16.83 -12.36 1.17
CA GLU A 459 16.99 -12.58 -0.27
C GLU A 459 17.43 -11.29 -0.98
N ALA A 460 16.77 -10.16 -0.72
CA ALA A 460 17.18 -8.87 -1.28
C ALA A 460 18.63 -8.49 -0.90
N ALA A 461 19.11 -8.93 0.27
CA ALA A 461 20.48 -8.69 0.72
C ALA A 461 21.52 -9.52 -0.07
N THR A 462 21.15 -10.73 -0.50
CA THR A 462 22.09 -11.76 -0.96
C THR A 462 21.91 -12.19 -2.42
N ALA A 463 20.76 -11.91 -3.03
CA ALA A 463 20.44 -12.36 -4.38
C ALA A 463 21.38 -11.75 -5.44
N PRO A 464 21.91 -12.54 -6.39
CA PRO A 464 22.84 -12.07 -7.40
C PRO A 464 22.22 -11.05 -8.36
N TRP A 465 20.94 -11.16 -8.67
CA TRP A 465 20.21 -10.22 -9.54
C TRP A 465 19.82 -8.91 -8.83
N ALA A 466 19.98 -8.84 -7.50
CA ALA A 466 19.73 -7.63 -6.71
C ALA A 466 21.01 -6.78 -6.56
N ASP A 467 22.05 -7.02 -7.36
CA ASP A 467 23.36 -6.38 -7.31
C ASP A 467 23.33 -4.84 -7.28
N GLY A 468 22.43 -4.22 -8.03
CA GLY A 468 22.19 -2.77 -8.06
C GLY A 468 21.20 -2.24 -7.00
N ALA A 469 20.72 -3.06 -6.07
CA ALA A 469 19.75 -2.64 -5.06
C ALA A 469 20.40 -2.19 -3.75
N SER A 470 19.83 -1.15 -3.13
CA SER A 470 20.07 -0.77 -1.73
C SER A 470 18.93 -1.31 -0.88
N VAL A 471 19.26 -2.04 0.19
CA VAL A 471 18.28 -2.67 1.09
C VAL A 471 18.18 -1.90 2.38
N GLN A 472 16.98 -1.47 2.73
CA GLN A 472 16.67 -0.73 3.93
C GLN A 472 15.66 -1.49 4.78
N ILE A 473 15.87 -1.51 6.09
CA ILE A 473 15.01 -2.24 7.03
C ILE A 473 14.56 -1.30 8.16
N ALA A 474 13.29 -1.41 8.56
CA ALA A 474 12.71 -0.70 9.70
C ALA A 474 11.69 -1.57 10.45
N GLY A 475 11.58 -1.39 11.77
CA GLY A 475 10.52 -1.99 12.59
C GLY A 475 10.75 -3.45 13.05
N LEU A 476 11.70 -4.18 12.46
CA LEU A 476 12.07 -5.53 12.91
C LEU A 476 12.79 -5.50 14.28
N SER A 477 12.94 -6.67 14.90
CA SER A 477 13.67 -6.80 16.15
C SER A 477 15.15 -6.40 15.98
N THR A 478 15.79 -5.95 17.06
CA THR A 478 17.21 -5.56 17.02
C THR A 478 18.13 -6.74 16.71
N ALA A 479 17.74 -7.96 17.07
CA ALA A 479 18.46 -9.17 16.72
C ALA A 479 18.37 -9.44 15.21
N ASP A 480 17.15 -9.49 14.66
CA ASP A 480 16.94 -9.71 13.21
C ASP A 480 17.64 -8.66 12.38
N MET A 481 17.57 -7.38 12.79
CA MET A 481 18.28 -6.31 12.10
C MET A 481 19.79 -6.59 12.07
N ARG A 482 20.43 -6.94 13.19
CA ARG A 482 21.86 -7.25 13.18
C ARG A 482 22.20 -8.42 12.27
N SER A 483 21.45 -9.51 12.34
CA SER A 483 21.67 -10.69 11.50
C SER A 483 21.47 -10.39 10.01
N LEU A 484 20.48 -9.57 9.64
CA LEU A 484 20.31 -9.12 8.25
C LEU A 484 21.47 -8.21 7.78
N ALA A 485 22.06 -7.42 8.68
CA ALA A 485 23.23 -6.60 8.34
C ALA A 485 24.46 -7.43 8.02
N SER A 486 24.70 -8.49 8.79
CA SER A 486 25.87 -9.35 8.62
C SER A 486 25.82 -10.17 7.34
N LEU A 487 24.64 -10.43 6.77
CA LEU A 487 24.54 -11.11 5.47
C LEU A 487 25.22 -10.30 4.34
N ASN A 488 25.09 -8.98 4.35
CA ASN A 488 25.75 -8.10 3.38
C ASN A 488 25.86 -6.66 3.91
N PRO A 489 26.94 -6.32 4.64
CA PRO A 489 27.12 -5.01 5.24
C PRO A 489 27.20 -3.86 4.24
N ALA A 490 27.58 -4.13 2.98
CA ALA A 490 27.65 -3.10 1.95
C ALA A 490 26.24 -2.69 1.47
N ARG A 491 25.32 -3.65 1.36
CA ARG A 491 23.97 -3.46 0.80
C ARG A 491 22.91 -3.05 1.82
N VAL A 492 23.00 -3.55 3.05
CA VAL A 492 21.93 -3.47 4.05
C VAL A 492 22.11 -2.26 4.97
N ARG A 493 21.03 -1.50 5.21
CA ARG A 493 20.98 -0.34 6.10
C ARG A 493 19.73 -0.35 6.98
N PHE A 494 19.86 0.15 8.21
CA PHE A 494 18.73 0.25 9.14
C PHE A 494 18.20 1.67 9.28
N ASN A 495 16.90 1.76 9.49
CA ASN A 495 16.21 2.99 9.83
C ASN A 495 15.56 2.85 11.21
N ALA A 496 15.96 3.70 12.15
CA ALA A 496 15.39 3.72 13.50
C ALA A 496 13.94 4.24 13.54
N SER A 497 13.49 4.90 12.48
CA SER A 497 12.18 5.56 12.38
C SER A 497 11.50 5.14 11.08
N ILE A 498 10.39 4.40 11.21
CA ILE A 498 9.53 4.02 10.08
C ILE A 498 9.02 5.26 9.33
N PRO A 499 8.47 6.30 10.01
CA PRO A 499 8.02 7.52 9.32
C PRO A 499 9.10 8.17 8.46
N ASP A 500 10.32 8.27 9.00
CA ASP A 500 11.41 8.91 8.27
C ASP A 500 11.90 8.05 7.09
N ALA A 501 11.86 6.72 7.23
CA ALA A 501 12.19 5.80 6.14
C ALA A 501 11.18 5.92 4.99
N LEU A 502 9.89 5.88 5.30
CA LEU A 502 8.81 6.08 4.33
C LEU A 502 8.90 7.45 3.65
N ALA A 503 9.14 8.52 4.41
CA ALA A 503 9.29 9.87 3.88
C ALA A 503 10.52 10.01 2.96
N ARG A 504 11.66 9.40 3.34
CA ARG A 504 12.87 9.39 2.49
C ARG A 504 12.61 8.66 1.17
N LEU A 505 11.97 7.49 1.22
CA LEU A 505 11.66 6.72 0.03
C LEU A 505 10.64 7.44 -0.87
N SER A 506 9.59 8.03 -0.28
CA SER A 506 8.63 8.87 -0.99
C SER A 506 9.33 10.00 -1.76
N LYS A 507 10.23 10.73 -1.09
CA LYS A 507 10.99 11.82 -1.72
C LYS A 507 11.87 11.30 -2.87
N ARG A 508 12.51 10.14 -2.69
CA ARG A 508 13.32 9.49 -3.73
C ARG A 508 12.45 9.11 -4.93
N ALA A 509 11.28 8.51 -4.70
CA ALA A 509 10.35 8.11 -5.75
C ALA A 509 9.96 9.29 -6.65
N LEU A 510 9.60 10.43 -6.04
CA LEU A 510 9.26 11.66 -6.77
C LEU A 510 10.45 12.25 -7.53
N ALA A 511 11.64 12.24 -6.92
CA ALA A 511 12.86 12.71 -7.59
C ALA A 511 13.19 11.85 -8.82
N ASN A 512 13.13 10.52 -8.67
CA ASN A 512 13.37 9.59 -9.76
C ASN A 512 12.32 9.75 -10.88
N ALA A 513 11.04 9.89 -10.52
CA ALA A 513 9.97 10.15 -11.47
C ALA A 513 10.20 11.45 -12.27
N ALA A 514 10.59 12.53 -11.60
CA ALA A 514 10.87 13.82 -12.24
C ALA A 514 12.03 13.72 -13.23
N ILE A 515 13.13 13.03 -12.86
CA ILE A 515 14.28 12.86 -13.74
C ILE A 515 13.92 11.96 -14.94
N LEU A 516 13.17 10.87 -14.74
CA LEU A 516 12.70 10.02 -15.84
C LEU A 516 11.81 10.81 -16.81
N GLN A 517 10.92 11.65 -16.27
CA GLN A 517 10.09 12.53 -17.08
C GLN A 517 10.91 13.56 -17.86
N GLU A 518 11.89 14.21 -17.24
CA GLU A 518 12.78 15.18 -17.91
C GLU A 518 13.59 14.52 -19.03
N ALA A 519 14.10 13.31 -18.78
CA ALA A 519 14.83 12.51 -19.77
C ALA A 519 13.93 11.84 -20.83
N GLN A 520 12.60 11.97 -20.72
CA GLN A 520 11.62 11.29 -21.59
C GLN A 520 11.78 9.77 -21.63
N ILE A 521 12.16 9.17 -20.49
CA ILE A 521 12.30 7.71 -20.34
C ILE A 521 11.04 7.18 -19.64
N ALA A 522 10.45 6.13 -20.20
CA ALA A 522 9.16 5.60 -19.73
C ALA A 522 9.20 5.07 -18.28
N ASP A 523 10.26 4.34 -17.93
CA ASP A 523 10.49 3.85 -16.57
C ASP A 523 11.98 3.51 -16.34
N ILE A 524 12.33 3.21 -15.09
CA ILE A 524 13.72 2.94 -14.72
C ILE A 524 14.24 1.59 -15.25
N MET A 525 13.35 0.63 -15.54
CA MET A 525 13.77 -0.64 -16.14
C MET A 525 14.37 -0.36 -17.52
N LEU A 526 13.68 0.45 -18.34
CA LEU A 526 14.20 0.89 -19.64
C LEU A 526 15.50 1.71 -19.50
N ALA A 527 15.60 2.56 -18.48
CA ALA A 527 16.84 3.31 -18.19
C ALA A 527 18.02 2.36 -17.90
N ARG A 528 17.79 1.31 -17.11
CA ARG A 528 18.80 0.27 -16.77
C ARG A 528 19.22 -0.51 -18.01
N LEU A 529 18.27 -0.96 -18.84
CA LEU A 529 18.54 -1.73 -20.06
C LEU A 529 19.42 -0.99 -21.07
N ASN A 530 19.21 0.32 -21.20
CA ASN A 530 19.97 1.15 -22.14
C ASN A 530 21.28 1.69 -21.55
N ASN A 531 21.67 1.22 -20.36
CA ASN A 531 22.93 1.52 -19.70
C ASN A 531 23.19 3.03 -19.55
N MET A 532 22.13 3.82 -19.33
CA MET A 532 22.21 5.27 -19.15
C MET A 532 22.72 5.67 -17.74
N THR A 533 23.56 4.82 -17.13
CA THR A 533 23.83 4.83 -15.69
C THR A 533 25.20 5.42 -15.34
N GLU A 534 25.17 6.60 -14.72
CA GLU A 534 26.17 7.00 -13.71
C GLU A 534 25.51 6.90 -12.34
N ALA A 535 25.84 5.89 -11.51
CA ALA A 535 25.62 5.74 -10.05
C ALA A 535 24.27 6.16 -9.38
N SER A 536 23.31 6.70 -10.11
CA SER A 536 22.21 7.53 -9.61
C SER A 536 20.89 6.76 -9.52
N TRP A 537 20.88 5.51 -9.99
CA TRP A 537 19.69 4.73 -10.26
C TRP A 537 19.71 3.36 -9.57
N LEU A 538 20.23 3.31 -8.34
CA LEU A 538 20.11 2.12 -7.49
C LEU A 538 18.64 1.89 -7.15
N THR A 539 18.18 0.64 -7.23
CA THR A 539 16.84 0.29 -6.76
C THR A 539 16.83 0.34 -5.23
N HIS A 540 15.94 1.13 -4.63
CA HIS A 540 15.83 1.25 -3.18
C HIS A 540 14.70 0.36 -2.66
N LEU A 541 15.04 -0.72 -1.97
CA LEU A 541 14.10 -1.65 -1.37
C LEU A 541 13.97 -1.35 0.12
N LEU A 542 12.75 -1.10 0.61
CA LEU A 542 12.46 -0.83 2.02
C LEU A 542 11.54 -1.91 2.58
N PHE A 543 12.02 -2.63 3.59
CA PHE A 543 11.26 -3.63 4.33
C PHE A 543 10.84 -3.07 5.69
N VAL A 544 9.53 -3.07 5.97
CA VAL A 544 8.95 -2.46 7.17
C VAL A 544 8.12 -3.48 7.94
N ALA A 545 8.44 -3.68 9.22
CA ALA A 545 7.54 -4.37 10.13
C ALA A 545 6.66 -3.36 10.88
N ASP A 546 5.39 -3.23 10.49
CA ASP A 546 4.34 -2.48 11.21
C ASP A 546 3.09 -3.33 11.49
N PRO A 547 3.23 -4.47 12.20
CA PRO A 547 2.15 -5.45 12.37
C PRO A 547 0.92 -4.91 13.13
N TRP A 548 1.04 -3.75 13.79
CA TRP A 548 -0.02 -3.12 14.58
C TRP A 548 -0.69 -1.94 13.88
N GLY A 549 -0.22 -1.58 12.69
CA GLY A 549 -0.78 -0.52 11.87
C GLY A 549 -0.67 0.87 12.47
N GLU A 550 0.48 1.20 13.06
CA GLU A 550 0.71 2.52 13.65
C GLU A 550 0.86 3.60 12.56
N HIS A 551 1.15 3.21 11.32
CA HIS A 551 1.48 4.13 10.22
C HIS A 551 0.50 4.06 9.04
N THR A 552 -0.76 3.65 9.27
CA THR A 552 -1.76 3.46 8.21
C THR A 552 -1.90 4.67 7.28
N ASP A 553 -2.05 5.88 7.83
CA ASP A 553 -2.23 7.09 7.01
C ASP A 553 -1.04 7.40 6.10
N GLN A 554 0.19 7.16 6.61
CA GLN A 554 1.41 7.37 5.83
C GLN A 554 1.56 6.33 4.72
N LEU A 555 1.21 5.07 5.00
CA LEU A 555 1.24 4.01 4.01
C LEU A 555 0.20 4.23 2.91
N LEU A 556 -1.02 4.64 3.26
CA LEU A 556 -2.06 4.97 2.27
C LEU A 556 -1.69 6.19 1.42
N ALA A 557 -1.11 7.22 2.03
CA ALA A 557 -0.60 8.38 1.28
C ALA A 557 0.52 7.97 0.32
N LEU A 558 1.43 7.10 0.74
CA LEU A 558 2.50 6.59 -0.10
C LEU A 558 1.98 5.69 -1.22
N ASP A 559 1.05 4.77 -0.95
CA ASP A 559 0.43 3.91 -1.96
C ASP A 559 -0.29 4.76 -3.03
N SER A 560 -1.06 5.76 -2.61
CA SER A 560 -1.72 6.69 -3.54
C SER A 560 -0.72 7.45 -4.40
N GLN A 561 0.43 7.85 -3.84
CA GLN A 561 1.48 8.54 -4.58
C GLN A 561 2.16 7.63 -5.60
N LEU A 562 2.45 6.37 -5.21
CA LEU A 562 3.10 5.39 -6.08
C LEU A 562 2.16 4.80 -7.12
N ALA A 563 0.84 4.81 -6.88
CA ALA A 563 -0.15 4.28 -7.82
C ALA A 563 -0.17 4.99 -9.18
N GLY A 564 0.19 6.28 -9.20
CA GLY A 564 0.29 7.07 -10.44
C GLY A 564 1.66 6.98 -11.13
N LEU A 565 2.63 6.25 -10.54
CA LEU A 565 3.98 6.13 -11.07
C LEU A 565 4.19 4.74 -11.69
N ARG A 566 5.05 4.66 -12.71
CA ARG A 566 5.62 3.39 -13.21
C ARG A 566 6.76 2.94 -12.29
N ARG A 567 7.62 2.02 -12.75
CA ARG A 567 8.85 1.64 -12.04
C ARG A 567 9.77 2.86 -11.93
N VAL A 568 9.95 3.36 -10.71
CA VAL A 568 10.80 4.52 -10.41
C VAL A 568 11.98 4.15 -9.50
N GLY A 569 12.35 2.86 -9.44
CA GLY A 569 13.53 2.41 -8.69
C GLY A 569 13.32 2.38 -7.18
N VAL A 570 12.07 2.20 -6.73
CA VAL A 570 11.75 2.07 -5.31
C VAL A 570 10.77 0.91 -5.11
N ALA A 571 10.88 0.22 -3.97
CA ALA A 571 9.87 -0.72 -3.51
C ALA A 571 9.74 -0.65 -1.99
N VAL A 572 8.51 -0.74 -1.49
CA VAL A 572 8.20 -0.93 -0.07
C VAL A 572 7.50 -2.27 0.07
N VAL A 573 8.01 -3.11 0.96
CA VAL A 573 7.28 -4.29 1.44
C VAL A 573 7.04 -4.11 2.93
N VAL A 574 5.77 -4.12 3.33
CA VAL A 574 5.37 -3.80 4.71
C VAL A 574 4.45 -4.86 5.29
N THR A 575 4.72 -5.34 6.51
CA THR A 575 3.70 -6.09 7.25
C THR A 575 2.75 -5.10 7.90
N HIS A 576 1.44 -5.22 7.65
CA HIS A 576 0.46 -4.28 8.17
C HIS A 576 -0.92 -4.95 8.28
N PRO A 577 -1.81 -4.55 9.22
CA PRO A 577 -3.13 -5.16 9.36
C PRO A 577 -4.10 -4.81 8.21
N THR A 578 -3.92 -3.66 7.58
CA THR A 578 -4.77 -3.17 6.48
C THR A 578 -4.05 -3.32 5.15
N ALA A 579 -4.70 -3.98 4.18
CA ALA A 579 -4.18 -4.13 2.82
C ALA A 579 -4.19 -2.79 2.06
N THR A 580 -3.22 -2.62 1.18
CA THR A 580 -3.16 -1.55 0.16
C THR A 580 -3.55 -2.11 -1.21
N ARG A 581 -3.35 -1.33 -2.29
CA ARG A 581 -3.61 -1.76 -3.68
C ARG A 581 -3.00 -3.13 -4.00
N TRP A 582 -1.73 -3.34 -3.63
CA TRP A 582 -1.06 -4.62 -3.75
C TRP A 582 -0.90 -5.25 -2.38
N SER A 583 -1.40 -6.48 -2.24
CA SER A 583 -1.29 -7.21 -1.00
C SER A 583 -1.02 -8.69 -1.22
N ALA A 584 -0.39 -9.29 -0.21
CA ALA A 584 -0.23 -10.71 -0.06
C ALA A 584 -0.71 -11.11 1.34
N THR A 585 -1.60 -12.08 1.43
CA THR A 585 -2.17 -12.52 2.71
C THR A 585 -1.55 -13.85 3.12
N VAL A 586 -0.96 -13.88 4.32
CA VAL A 586 -0.38 -15.07 4.94
C VAL A 586 -1.38 -15.61 5.97
N SER A 587 -1.92 -16.80 5.69
CA SER A 587 -2.81 -17.49 6.60
C SER A 587 -2.06 -18.09 7.81
N ALA A 588 -2.79 -18.45 8.86
CA ALA A 588 -2.22 -19.04 10.07
C ALA A 588 -1.54 -20.40 9.84
N ASP A 589 -1.88 -21.10 8.75
CA ASP A 589 -1.27 -22.36 8.32
C ASP A 589 -0.01 -22.17 7.46
N GLY A 590 0.35 -20.92 7.15
CA GLY A 590 1.48 -20.57 6.28
C GLY A 590 1.12 -20.44 4.80
N SER A 591 -0.14 -20.66 4.40
CA SER A 591 -0.54 -20.47 3.00
C SER A 591 -0.50 -19.01 2.58
N LEU A 592 -0.04 -18.75 1.36
CA LEU A 592 -0.01 -17.43 0.74
C LEU A 592 -1.15 -17.27 -0.26
N HIS A 593 -1.85 -16.15 -0.19
CA HIS A 593 -2.86 -15.75 -1.16
C HIS A 593 -2.57 -14.37 -1.75
N MET A 594 -2.60 -14.26 -3.08
CA MET A 594 -2.42 -13.00 -3.81
C MET A 594 -3.48 -12.89 -4.92
N ALA A 595 -4.59 -12.22 -4.63
CA ALA A 595 -5.75 -12.16 -5.52
C ALA A 595 -5.42 -11.61 -6.91
N TRP A 596 -4.53 -10.61 -6.97
CA TRP A 596 -4.15 -9.91 -8.19
C TRP A 596 -3.20 -10.71 -9.10
N LEU A 597 -2.61 -11.80 -8.60
CA LEU A 597 -1.87 -12.79 -9.39
C LEU A 597 -2.64 -14.12 -9.53
N ALA A 598 -3.87 -14.20 -9.02
CA ALA A 598 -4.63 -15.44 -8.93
C ALA A 598 -3.86 -16.60 -8.25
N VAL A 599 -2.99 -16.28 -7.28
CA VAL A 599 -2.18 -17.28 -6.57
C VAL A 599 -2.96 -17.88 -5.41
N ALA A 600 -3.08 -19.20 -5.41
CA ALA A 600 -3.66 -20.00 -4.34
C ALA A 600 -2.87 -21.31 -4.13
N GLY A 601 -2.97 -21.89 -2.93
CA GLY A 601 -2.35 -23.18 -2.61
C GLY A 601 -0.83 -23.17 -2.45
N ALA A 602 -0.19 -22.00 -2.56
CA ALA A 602 1.23 -21.82 -2.31
C ALA A 602 1.49 -21.60 -0.81
N GLN A 603 2.68 -21.98 -0.34
CA GLN A 603 3.15 -21.73 1.03
C GLN A 603 4.07 -20.53 1.03
N ALA A 604 3.81 -19.56 1.89
CA ALA A 604 4.68 -18.41 2.08
C ALA A 604 6.08 -18.88 2.49
N CYS A 605 7.11 -18.21 2.00
CA CYS A 605 8.46 -18.39 2.50
C CYS A 605 8.51 -18.05 4.00
N GLN A 606 9.25 -18.82 4.78
CA GLN A 606 9.37 -18.64 6.23
C GLN A 606 10.84 -18.61 6.64
N LEU A 607 11.25 -17.52 7.29
CA LEU A 607 12.55 -17.39 7.92
C LEU A 607 12.38 -16.92 9.37
N THR A 608 12.59 -17.85 10.29
CA THR A 608 12.54 -17.57 11.72
C THR A 608 13.76 -16.76 12.15
N THR A 609 13.67 -16.09 13.30
CA THR A 609 14.81 -15.37 13.90
C THR A 609 16.02 -16.29 14.13
N ASP A 610 15.79 -17.52 14.62
CA ASP A 610 16.87 -18.46 14.91
C ASP A 610 17.59 -18.89 13.61
N HIS A 611 16.84 -19.25 12.56
CA HIS A 611 17.43 -19.61 11.27
C HIS A 611 18.17 -18.43 10.61
N LEU A 612 17.67 -17.21 10.76
CA LEU A 612 18.35 -16.00 10.28
C LEU A 612 19.67 -15.77 11.03
N ALA A 613 19.72 -16.06 12.33
CA ALA A 613 20.95 -16.00 13.11
C ALA A 613 21.96 -17.05 12.65
N ASP A 614 21.52 -18.30 12.44
CA ASP A 614 22.37 -19.37 11.91
C ASP A 614 22.98 -19.01 10.54
N MET A 615 22.17 -18.41 9.65
CA MET A 615 22.64 -17.93 8.33
C MET A 615 23.68 -16.80 8.46
N ALA A 616 23.47 -15.89 9.40
CA ALA A 616 24.39 -14.79 9.67
C ALA A 616 25.74 -15.30 10.20
N GLU A 617 25.72 -16.26 11.14
CA GLU A 617 26.94 -16.89 11.68
C GLU A 617 27.72 -17.63 10.59
N ALA A 618 27.04 -18.43 9.76
CA ALA A 618 27.69 -19.15 8.66
C ALA A 618 28.34 -18.21 7.62
N THR A 619 27.77 -17.01 7.43
CA THR A 619 28.34 -16.01 6.52
C THR A 619 29.62 -15.40 7.10
N LEU A 620 29.65 -15.14 8.41
CA LEU A 620 30.84 -14.61 9.10
C LEU A 620 31.97 -15.64 9.10
N ASP A 621 31.65 -16.91 9.30
CA ASP A 621 32.65 -17.99 9.30
C ASP A 621 33.27 -18.21 7.90
N ALA A 622 32.53 -17.94 6.82
CA ALA A 622 33.03 -18.07 5.45
C ALA A 622 33.99 -16.94 5.02
N GLU A 623 34.00 -15.80 5.73
CA GLU A 623 34.91 -14.68 5.48
C GLU A 623 36.26 -14.82 6.20
N HIS A 624 36.39 -15.78 7.12
CA HIS A 624 37.62 -16.09 7.88
C HIS A 624 38.30 -17.36 7.33
#